data_AF-A0A1I8MQK2-F1
#
_entry.id   AF-A0A1I8MQK2-F1
#
_cell.length_a   1.000
_cell.length_b   1.000
_cell.length_c   1.000
_cell.angle_alpha   90.00
_cell.angle_beta   90.00
_cell.angle_gamma   90.00
#
_symmetry.space_group_name_H-M   'P 1'
#
loop_
_entity.id
_entity.type
_entity.pdbx_description
1 polymer ?
#
loop_
_entity_poly.entity_id
_entity_poly.type
_entity_poly.pdbx_seq_one_letter_code
_entity_poly.pdbx_strand_id
1 'polypeptide(L)'
;MVYDMTQNHLVPPQNIAVGRYYLQDLQNVENQDYAAFDFDKRYQARMVCETPPPQSSASVSQTLPQPPPTPAPRRRTTPITHLDPAELVGLSREERRRRRRATLKYRTAHATRERIRVEAFNVSFAELRKLLPTLPPDKKLSKIEILKLAICYIAYLNHVLETP
;
A
#
# COMPACT_ATOMS: atom_id res chain seq x y z
N MET A 1 57.63 14.73 1.94
CA MET A 1 56.61 14.06 1.10
C MET A 1 55.41 14.98 1.07
N VAL A 2 55.17 15.63 -0.07
CA VAL A 2 54.04 16.54 -0.26
C VAL A 2 52.81 15.67 -0.48
N TYR A 3 51.90 15.64 0.49
CA TYR A 3 50.62 14.95 0.30
C TYR A 3 49.65 15.90 -0.40
N ASP A 4 49.29 15.50 -1.61
CA ASP A 4 48.27 16.07 -2.47
C ASP A 4 46.91 16.09 -1.75
N MET A 5 46.33 17.29 -1.60
CA MET A 5 45.02 17.55 -0.98
C MET A 5 43.94 17.76 -2.05
N THR A 6 43.94 16.97 -3.13
CA THR A 6 42.91 17.06 -4.18
C THR A 6 42.22 15.74 -4.49
N GLN A 7 41.56 15.15 -3.48
CA GLN A 7 40.47 14.18 -3.70
C GLN A 7 39.36 14.33 -2.64
N ASN A 8 38.71 15.49 -2.60
CA ASN A 8 37.39 15.60 -1.99
C ASN A 8 36.36 15.06 -2.98
N HIS A 9 36.16 13.74 -2.97
CA HIS A 9 34.97 13.16 -3.60
C HIS A 9 33.75 13.62 -2.79
N LEU A 10 33.11 14.67 -3.29
CA LEU A 10 31.90 15.26 -2.76
C LEU A 10 30.82 14.17 -2.63
N VAL A 11 30.59 13.68 -1.41
CA VAL A 11 29.40 12.89 -1.09
C VAL A 11 28.22 13.85 -1.25
N PRO A 12 27.29 13.63 -2.19
CA PRO A 12 26.14 14.52 -2.33
C PRO A 12 25.32 14.45 -1.03
N PRO A 13 24.83 15.60 -0.53
CA PRO A 13 24.12 15.66 0.73
C PRO A 13 22.93 14.72 0.72
N GLN A 14 22.89 13.83 1.71
CA GLN A 14 21.75 12.96 2.00
C GLN A 14 20.53 13.86 2.14
N ASN A 15 19.61 13.70 1.21
CA ASN A 15 18.56 14.65 0.89
C ASN A 15 17.50 14.67 2.01
N ILE A 16 17.68 15.52 3.04
CA ILE A 16 16.71 15.87 4.09
C ILE A 16 15.54 16.71 3.49
N ALA A 17 15.21 16.53 2.21
CA ALA A 17 14.13 17.24 1.54
C ALA A 17 12.91 16.37 1.25
N VAL A 18 12.93 15.07 1.57
CA VAL A 18 11.77 14.20 1.30
C VAL A 18 10.60 14.51 2.23
N GLY A 19 10.87 14.96 3.46
CA GLY A 19 9.83 15.31 4.45
C GLY A 19 9.05 16.59 4.12
N ARG A 20 9.61 17.52 3.33
CA ARG A 20 8.95 18.77 2.94
C ARG A 20 7.85 18.56 1.91
N TYR A 21 7.96 17.51 1.08
CA TYR A 21 6.96 17.21 0.04
C TYR A 21 5.69 16.52 0.56
N TYR A 22 5.64 16.12 1.83
CA TYR A 22 4.48 15.44 2.41
C TYR A 22 3.81 16.23 3.55
N LEU A 23 4.41 17.34 4.00
CA LEU A 23 3.90 18.13 5.13
C LEU A 23 3.02 19.31 4.70
N GLN A 24 3.13 19.77 3.44
CA GLN A 24 2.39 20.92 2.94
C GLN A 24 0.89 20.63 2.70
N ASP A 25 0.52 19.36 2.49
CA ASP A 25 -0.85 18.95 2.16
C ASP A 25 -1.67 18.45 3.37
N LEU A 26 -1.09 18.38 4.57
CA LEU A 26 -1.77 17.91 5.78
C LEU A 26 -2.39 19.02 6.63
N GLN A 27 -2.16 20.30 6.29
CA GLN A 27 -2.71 21.41 7.07
C GLN A 27 -4.13 21.83 6.65
N ASN A 28 -4.71 21.24 5.59
CA ASN A 28 -6.03 21.62 5.05
C ASN A 28 -7.06 20.47 4.94
N VAL A 29 -6.81 19.31 5.56
CA VAL A 29 -7.84 18.26 5.61
C VAL A 29 -8.62 18.42 6.91
N GLU A 30 -9.70 19.21 6.84
CA GLU A 30 -10.72 19.19 7.89
C GLU A 30 -11.18 17.74 8.11
N ASN A 31 -11.13 17.34 9.39
CA ASN A 31 -11.69 16.11 9.91
C ASN A 31 -13.20 16.07 9.64
N GLN A 32 -13.64 15.47 8.53
CA GLN A 32 -15.07 15.29 8.30
C GLN A 32 -15.41 14.22 7.26
N ASP A 33 -14.81 13.03 7.30
CA ASP A 33 -15.39 11.88 6.56
C ASP A 33 -14.96 10.47 7.00
N TYR A 34 -14.45 10.31 8.23
CA TYR A 34 -14.08 8.97 8.73
C TYR A 34 -15.27 8.12 9.19
N ALA A 35 -16.46 8.72 9.34
CA ALA A 35 -17.69 7.99 9.71
C ALA A 35 -18.29 7.20 8.53
N ALA A 36 -17.92 7.52 7.29
CA ALA A 36 -18.50 6.91 6.08
C ALA A 36 -17.72 5.70 5.55
N PHE A 37 -16.64 5.27 6.21
CA PHE A 37 -15.97 4.01 5.87
C PHE A 37 -16.85 2.83 6.31
N ASP A 38 -17.70 2.41 5.38
CA ASP A 38 -18.66 1.30 5.45
C ASP A 38 -17.94 -0.07 5.53
N PHE A 39 -17.11 -0.24 6.57
CA PHE A 39 -16.46 -1.50 6.94
C PHE A 39 -17.51 -2.58 7.21
N ASP A 40 -18.66 -2.17 7.74
CA ASP A 40 -19.74 -3.05 8.16
C ASP A 40 -20.48 -3.65 6.96
N LYS A 41 -20.80 -2.90 5.89
CA LYS A 41 -21.39 -3.52 4.68
C LYS A 41 -20.47 -4.52 4.01
N ARG A 42 -19.16 -4.25 3.93
CA ARG A 42 -18.22 -5.20 3.31
C ARG A 42 -18.05 -6.46 4.16
N TYR A 43 -18.07 -6.32 5.48
CA TYR A 43 -18.05 -7.45 6.41
C TYR A 43 -19.35 -8.26 6.32
N GLN A 44 -20.51 -7.61 6.42
CA GLN A 44 -21.81 -8.26 6.28
C GLN A 44 -21.99 -8.94 4.92
N ALA A 45 -21.56 -8.30 3.81
CA ALA A 45 -21.62 -8.90 2.49
C ALA A 45 -20.82 -10.21 2.37
N ARG A 46 -19.70 -10.35 3.12
CA ARG A 46 -18.98 -11.62 3.19
C ARG A 46 -19.73 -12.68 4.00
N MET A 47 -20.35 -12.29 5.11
CA MET A 47 -21.08 -13.22 5.98
C MET A 47 -22.34 -13.79 5.30
N VAL A 48 -22.99 -13.03 4.41
CA VAL A 48 -24.18 -13.47 3.65
C VAL A 48 -23.86 -14.56 2.62
N CYS A 49 -22.65 -14.62 2.08
CA CYS A 49 -22.28 -15.65 1.11
C CYS A 49 -21.90 -17.00 1.75
N GLU A 50 -21.71 -17.08 3.07
CA GLU A 50 -21.29 -18.30 3.77
C GLU A 50 -22.44 -19.11 4.38
N THR A 51 -23.70 -18.69 4.24
CA THR A 51 -24.84 -19.48 4.73
C THR A 51 -25.12 -20.66 3.79
N PRO A 52 -25.10 -21.93 4.26
CA PRO A 52 -25.44 -23.08 3.43
C PRO A 52 -26.91 -22.98 3.00
N PRO A 53 -27.26 -23.33 1.75
CA PRO A 53 -28.63 -23.22 1.27
C PRO A 53 -29.56 -24.21 2.00
N PRO A 54 -30.84 -23.85 2.24
CA PRO A 54 -31.80 -24.78 2.81
C PRO A 54 -32.04 -25.93 1.82
N GLN A 55 -32.04 -27.16 2.34
CA GLN A 55 -32.34 -28.36 1.56
C GLN A 55 -33.82 -28.38 1.19
N SER A 56 -34.15 -27.96 -0.05
CA SER A 56 -35.45 -28.24 -0.67
C SER A 56 -35.26 -29.20 -1.84
N SER A 57 -35.91 -30.36 -1.71
CA SER A 57 -35.93 -31.44 -2.67
C SER A 57 -36.70 -31.02 -3.94
N ALA A 58 -35.96 -30.66 -4.97
CA ALA A 58 -36.45 -30.61 -6.34
C ALA A 58 -35.42 -31.29 -7.24
N SER A 59 -35.84 -32.36 -7.91
CA SER A 59 -35.08 -33.05 -8.96
C SER A 59 -34.91 -32.13 -10.16
N VAL A 60 -33.90 -31.28 -10.10
CA VAL A 60 -33.41 -30.48 -11.22
C VAL A 60 -32.30 -31.28 -11.87
N SER A 61 -32.48 -31.68 -13.13
CA SER A 61 -31.39 -32.19 -13.96
C SER A 61 -30.32 -31.10 -14.05
N GLN A 62 -29.26 -31.24 -13.24
CA GLN A 62 -28.12 -30.35 -13.24
C GLN A 62 -27.35 -30.52 -14.55
N THR A 63 -27.67 -29.72 -15.56
CA THR A 63 -26.69 -29.42 -16.60
C THR A 63 -25.69 -28.45 -15.98
N LEU A 64 -24.51 -28.97 -15.63
CA LEU A 64 -23.40 -28.18 -15.12
C LEU A 64 -23.10 -27.03 -16.11
N PRO A 65 -23.08 -25.76 -15.69
CA PRO A 65 -22.70 -24.67 -16.56
C PRO A 65 -21.27 -24.92 -17.05
N GLN A 66 -21.08 -24.93 -18.38
CA GLN A 66 -19.76 -25.06 -18.97
C GLN A 66 -18.85 -23.94 -18.41
N PRO A 67 -17.60 -24.24 -18.02
CA PRO A 67 -16.68 -23.23 -17.55
C PRO A 67 -16.54 -22.13 -18.62
N PRO A 68 -16.44 -20.85 -18.23
CA PRO A 68 -16.22 -19.77 -19.19
C PRO A 68 -14.99 -20.12 -20.04
N PRO A 69 -15.01 -19.82 -21.35
CA PRO A 69 -13.89 -20.11 -22.23
C PRO A 69 -12.63 -19.53 -21.60
N THR A 70 -11.58 -20.36 -21.53
CA THR A 70 -10.29 -19.94 -20.97
C THR A 70 -9.88 -18.64 -21.66
N PRO A 71 -9.66 -17.54 -20.92
CA PRO A 71 -9.20 -16.30 -21.53
C PRO A 71 -7.96 -16.62 -22.34
N ALA A 72 -7.96 -16.22 -23.62
CA ALA A 72 -6.81 -16.42 -24.50
C ALA A 72 -5.54 -16.00 -23.75
N PRO A 73 -4.43 -16.76 -23.84
CA PRO A 73 -3.20 -16.44 -23.13
C PRO A 73 -2.90 -14.96 -23.33
N ARG A 74 -2.92 -14.18 -22.25
CA ARG A 74 -2.72 -12.73 -22.32
C ARG A 74 -1.34 -12.55 -22.93
N ARG A 75 -1.30 -12.25 -24.24
CA ARG A 75 -0.09 -12.18 -25.05
C ARG A 75 0.90 -11.39 -24.21
N ARG A 76 1.98 -12.03 -23.78
CA ARG A 76 2.95 -11.46 -22.84
C ARG A 76 3.56 -10.26 -23.56
N THR A 77 2.91 -9.10 -23.44
CA THR A 77 3.36 -7.87 -24.06
C THR A 77 4.67 -7.55 -23.38
N THR A 78 5.76 -7.69 -24.13
CA THR A 78 7.06 -7.25 -23.67
C THR A 78 6.90 -5.79 -23.24
N PRO A 79 7.31 -5.44 -22.01
CA PRO A 79 7.20 -4.06 -21.57
C PRO A 79 8.00 -3.20 -22.53
N ILE A 80 7.42 -2.07 -22.94
CA ILE A 80 8.11 -1.11 -23.83
C ILE A 80 9.37 -0.65 -23.11
N THR A 81 10.54 -1.10 -23.57
CA THR A 81 11.84 -0.79 -22.97
C THR A 81 12.22 0.66 -23.22
N HIS A 82 12.05 1.11 -24.47
CA HIS A 82 12.31 2.47 -24.93
C HIS A 82 11.09 3.02 -25.67
N LEU A 83 10.72 4.28 -25.43
CA LEU A 83 9.71 4.98 -26.23
C LEU A 83 10.41 5.94 -27.17
N ASP A 84 10.23 5.71 -28.47
CA ASP A 84 10.74 6.61 -29.48
C ASP A 84 9.82 7.83 -29.61
N PRO A 85 10.35 9.07 -29.51
CA PRO A 85 9.54 10.28 -29.58
C PRO A 85 8.72 10.43 -30.87
N ALA A 86 9.23 9.90 -31.98
CA ALA A 86 8.56 9.91 -33.28
C ALA A 86 7.23 9.15 -33.25
N GLU A 87 7.14 8.05 -32.50
CA GLU A 87 5.90 7.29 -32.34
C GLU A 87 4.82 8.03 -31.53
N LEU A 88 5.19 9.11 -30.84
CA LEU A 88 4.28 9.90 -30.00
C LEU A 88 3.67 11.09 -30.76
N VAL A 89 4.10 11.34 -32.00
CA VAL A 89 3.60 12.40 -32.88
C VAL A 89 2.23 11.98 -33.44
N GLY A 90 1.28 12.92 -33.53
CA GLY A 90 -0.09 12.64 -34.00
C GLY A 90 -0.99 11.90 -33.00
N LEU A 91 -0.44 11.34 -31.92
CA LEU A 91 -1.24 10.72 -30.86
C LEU A 91 -1.93 11.75 -29.97
N SER A 92 -3.16 11.42 -29.55
CA SER A 92 -3.87 12.14 -28.51
C SER A 92 -3.05 12.22 -27.22
N ARG A 93 -3.28 13.28 -26.43
CA ARG A 93 -2.66 13.48 -25.10
C ARG A 93 -2.83 12.25 -24.21
N GLU A 94 -3.99 11.60 -24.27
CA GLU A 94 -4.28 10.42 -23.45
C GLU A 94 -3.49 9.20 -23.94
N GLU A 95 -3.41 8.97 -25.24
CA GLU A 95 -2.64 7.87 -25.80
C GLU A 95 -1.13 8.03 -25.49
N ARG A 96 -0.62 9.26 -25.53
CA ARG A 96 0.75 9.57 -25.09
C ARG A 96 0.99 9.27 -23.60
N ARG A 97 0.01 9.52 -22.73
CA ARG A 97 0.08 9.15 -21.30
C ARG A 97 0.06 7.64 -21.12
N ARG A 98 -0.81 6.93 -21.84
CA ARG A 98 -0.91 5.47 -21.81
C ARG A 98 0.41 4.81 -22.21
N ARG A 99 1.00 5.21 -23.36
CA ARG A 99 2.29 4.67 -23.82
C ARG A 99 3.41 4.92 -22.81
N ARG A 100 3.52 6.13 -22.25
CA ARG A 100 4.50 6.44 -21.19
C ARG A 100 4.35 5.55 -19.97
N ARG A 101 3.12 5.35 -19.48
CA ARG A 101 2.84 4.48 -18.32
C ARG A 101 3.15 3.00 -18.60
N ALA A 102 3.06 2.57 -19.86
CA ALA A 102 3.39 1.21 -20.28
C ALA A 102 4.90 0.92 -20.31
N THR A 103 5.76 1.95 -20.27
CA THR A 103 7.21 1.75 -20.31
C THR A 103 7.77 1.05 -19.08
N LEU A 104 8.82 0.25 -19.29
CA LEU A 104 9.57 -0.34 -18.20
C LEU A 104 10.13 0.72 -17.26
N LYS A 105 10.67 1.82 -17.80
CA LYS A 105 11.19 2.95 -17.00
C LYS A 105 10.13 3.55 -16.07
N TYR A 106 8.93 3.83 -16.58
CA TYR A 106 7.85 4.37 -15.73
C TYR A 106 7.39 3.36 -14.68
N ARG A 107 7.20 2.10 -15.08
CA ARG A 107 6.73 1.04 -14.18
C ARG A 107 7.72 0.75 -13.06
N THR A 108 9.01 0.65 -13.38
CA THR A 108 10.09 0.43 -12.39
C THR A 108 10.24 1.61 -11.44
N ALA A 109 10.21 2.85 -11.96
CA ALA A 109 10.23 4.05 -11.12
C ALA A 109 9.01 4.11 -10.18
N HIS A 110 7.82 3.80 -10.69
CA HIS A 110 6.60 3.76 -9.87
C HIS A 110 6.66 2.66 -8.79
N ALA A 111 7.07 1.45 -9.16
CA ALA A 111 7.21 0.34 -8.21
C ALA A 111 8.25 0.66 -7.12
N THR A 112 9.35 1.32 -7.48
CA THR A 112 10.38 1.74 -6.53
C THR A 112 9.84 2.77 -5.54
N ARG A 113 9.12 3.81 -6.03
CA ARG A 113 8.48 4.79 -5.15
C ARG A 113 7.48 4.16 -4.19
N GLU A 114 6.67 3.24 -4.68
CA GLU A 114 5.70 2.56 -3.82
C GLU A 114 6.37 1.66 -2.78
N ARG A 115 7.46 0.97 -3.14
CA ARG A 115 8.27 0.20 -2.18
C ARG A 115 8.81 1.10 -1.07
N ILE A 116 9.40 2.25 -1.42
CA ILE A 116 9.92 3.23 -0.45
C ILE A 116 8.80 3.73 0.47
N ARG A 117 7.62 4.06 -0.10
CA ARG A 117 6.46 4.52 0.68
C ARG A 117 6.03 3.48 1.71
N VAL A 118 5.92 2.21 1.29
CA VAL A 118 5.53 1.09 2.16
C VAL A 118 6.62 0.78 3.18
N GLU A 119 7.89 0.88 2.82
CA GLU A 119 9.02 0.71 3.74
C GLU A 119 9.01 1.77 4.83
N ALA A 120 8.83 3.04 4.48
CA ALA A 120 8.69 4.13 5.45
C ALA A 120 7.52 3.88 6.41
N PHE A 121 6.37 3.43 5.89
CA PHE A 121 5.23 3.03 6.72
C PHE A 121 5.55 1.86 7.65
N ASN A 122 6.27 0.84 7.18
CA ASN A 122 6.64 -0.32 7.99
C ASN A 122 7.67 0.05 9.08
N VAL A 123 8.58 0.99 8.82
CA VAL A 123 9.51 1.53 9.83
C VAL A 123 8.72 2.18 10.96
N SER A 124 7.72 3.03 10.65
CA SER A 124 6.87 3.62 11.69
C SER A 124 6.11 2.57 12.51
N PHE A 125 5.65 1.49 11.89
CA PHE A 125 5.04 0.36 12.61
C PHE A 125 6.01 -0.38 13.52
N ALA A 126 7.28 -0.52 13.11
CA ALA A 126 8.32 -1.13 13.93
C ALA A 126 8.67 -0.24 15.13
N GLU A 127 8.76 1.08 14.94
CA GLU A 127 8.98 2.02 16.04
C GLU A 127 7.82 2.00 17.05
N LEU A 128 6.57 2.01 16.56
CA LEU A 128 5.40 1.87 17.43
C LEU A 128 5.45 0.55 18.23
N ARG A 129 5.81 -0.57 17.58
CA ARG A 129 5.92 -1.89 18.24
C ARG A 129 6.90 -1.89 19.41
N LYS A 130 8.01 -1.14 19.35
CA LYS A 130 9.00 -1.08 20.44
C LYS A 130 8.44 -0.46 21.73
N LEU A 131 7.44 0.42 21.60
CA LEU A 131 6.79 1.09 22.74
C LEU A 131 5.71 0.22 23.39
N LEU A 132 5.29 -0.87 22.75
CA LEU A 132 4.18 -1.68 23.21
C LEU A 132 4.64 -2.78 24.18
N PRO A 133 3.99 -2.92 25.36
CA PRO A 133 4.31 -3.97 26.31
C PRO A 133 3.82 -5.33 25.80
N THR A 134 4.72 -6.33 25.75
CA THR A 134 4.38 -7.71 25.38
C THR A 134 5.11 -8.73 26.24
N LEU A 135 4.47 -9.88 26.45
CA LEU A 135 5.09 -11.07 27.05
C LEU A 135 5.01 -12.23 26.03
N PRO A 136 6.15 -12.79 25.55
CA PRO A 136 7.52 -12.31 25.75
C PRO A 136 7.80 -10.98 25.00
N PRO A 137 8.90 -10.25 25.31
CA PRO A 137 9.19 -8.93 24.72
C PRO A 137 9.38 -8.98 23.19
N ASP A 138 9.83 -10.11 22.66
CA ASP A 138 10.08 -10.37 21.24
C ASP A 138 8.86 -10.94 20.49
N LYS A 139 7.68 -10.98 21.13
CA LYS A 139 6.44 -11.46 20.50
C LYS A 139 6.20 -10.73 19.16
N LYS A 140 6.10 -11.49 18.07
CA LYS A 140 5.73 -10.94 16.76
C LYS A 140 4.25 -10.55 16.79
N LEU A 141 3.96 -9.28 16.52
CA LEU A 141 2.60 -8.75 16.41
C LEU A 141 2.29 -8.42 14.96
N SER A 142 1.08 -8.75 14.52
CA SER A 142 0.51 -8.26 13.27
C SER A 142 0.18 -6.76 13.34
N LYS A 143 -0.01 -6.12 12.19
CA LYS A 143 -0.36 -4.69 12.13
C LYS A 143 -1.63 -4.35 12.92
N ILE A 144 -2.64 -5.22 12.85
CA ILE A 144 -3.90 -5.00 13.60
C ILE A 144 -3.69 -5.15 15.11
N GLU A 145 -2.88 -6.10 15.55
CA GLU A 145 -2.55 -6.27 16.97
C GLU A 145 -1.77 -5.08 17.51
N ILE A 146 -0.80 -4.56 16.75
CA ILE A 146 -0.06 -3.34 17.11
C ILE A 146 -1.02 -2.17 17.34
N LEU A 147 -1.98 -1.96 16.43
CA LEU A 147 -2.95 -0.86 16.56
C LEU A 147 -3.86 -1.04 17.77
N LYS A 148 -4.42 -2.24 17.96
CA LYS A 148 -5.30 -2.53 19.11
C LYS A 148 -4.55 -2.35 20.43
N LEU A 149 -3.34 -2.89 20.54
CA LEU A 149 -2.52 -2.81 21.74
C LEU A 149 -2.09 -1.38 22.04
N ALA A 150 -1.77 -0.57 21.02
CA ALA A 150 -1.47 0.86 21.20
C ALA A 150 -2.66 1.62 21.81
N ILE A 151 -3.87 1.41 21.28
CA ILE A 151 -5.10 2.03 21.81
C ILE A 151 -5.31 1.62 23.27
N CYS A 152 -5.24 0.32 23.57
CA CYS A 152 -5.39 -0.18 24.94
C CYS A 152 -4.31 0.37 25.89
N TYR A 153 -3.07 0.49 25.41
CA TYR A 153 -1.95 0.94 26.23
C TYR A 153 -2.05 2.44 26.56
N ILE A 154 -2.44 3.28 25.60
CA ILE A 154 -2.73 4.70 25.85
C ILE A 154 -3.85 4.83 26.90
N ALA A 155 -4.95 4.09 26.75
CA ALA A 155 -6.06 4.11 27.70
C ALA A 155 -5.64 3.66 29.11
N TYR A 156 -4.81 2.61 29.19
CA TYR A 156 -4.25 2.13 30.45
C TYR A 156 -3.39 3.21 31.14
N LEU A 157 -2.47 3.84 30.41
CA LEU A 157 -1.61 4.88 30.96
C LEU A 157 -2.42 6.08 31.46
N ASN A 158 -3.46 6.50 30.72
CA ASN A 158 -4.36 7.57 31.18
C ASN A 158 -5.06 7.18 32.49
N HIS A 159 -5.57 5.95 32.61
CA HIS A 159 -6.20 5.48 33.84
C HIS A 159 -5.23 5.52 35.04
N VAL A 160 -3.99 5.05 34.85
CA VAL A 160 -2.95 5.07 35.89
C VAL A 160 -2.62 6.49 36.34
N LEU A 161 -2.65 7.47 35.43
CA LEU A 161 -2.39 8.88 35.74
C LEU A 161 -3.58 9.58 36.41
N GLU A 162 -4.81 9.12 36.18
CA GLU A 162 -6.03 9.67 36.78
C GLU A 162 -6.35 9.08 38.16
N THR A 163 -5.83 7.88 38.46
CA THR A 163 -5.95 7.28 39.80
C THR A 163 -5.00 8.00 40.78
N PRO A 164 -5.54 8.65 41.83
CA PRO A 164 -4.75 9.38 42.83
C PRO A 164 -3.91 8.48 43.75
#